data_AF-A0A9P1E2J8-F1
#
_entry.id   AF-A0A9P1E2J8-F1
#
_cell.length_a   1.000
_cell.length_b   1.000
_cell.length_c   1.000
_cell.angle_alpha   90.00
_cell.angle_beta   90.00
_cell.angle_gamma   90.00
#
_symmetry.space_group_name_H-M   'P 1'
#
loop_
_entity.id
_entity.type
_entity.pdbx_description
1 polymer ?
#
loop_
_entity_poly.entity_id
_entity_poly.type
_entity_poly.pdbx_seq_one_letter_code
_entity_poly.pdbx_strand_id
1 'polypeptide(L)'
;MESESRMGGEEFMGGGVGDIYGEDTATEHLSITPWTFSVASGYSLMRDPHYNKGLAFTDQERDAYYLRGLLPPAVMSQELQEKKLMHNLRQYEIPLQRYMAMMDLQGLIVKSRMESLQQFKRPWAHPHQPVKELIHAIKAIHPSVLIGTSGVGKTFTQEVVETMASINERPVIMALSNPTSQAECTAEEAYTWTKVRAIFASGSPFDPVEYEGKILMPGQANNAYIFPGLGLGVIMSGTIRVHDDMLLAASEALAEDAREERYAEQGVIIHTNTKDISSHRRRRSSKGL
;
A
#
# COMPACT_ATOMS: atom_id res chain seq x y z
N MET A 1 -57.92 17.95 3.72
CA MET A 1 -57.93 16.50 3.45
C MET A 1 -57.39 16.36 2.05
N GLU A 2 -56.07 16.32 1.93
CA GLU A 2 -55.37 16.08 0.67
C GLU A 2 -54.09 15.33 1.04
N SER A 3 -54.00 14.15 0.48
CA SER A 3 -52.97 13.14 0.65
C SER A 3 -52.02 13.26 -0.52
N GLU A 4 -50.71 13.40 -0.25
CA GLU A 4 -49.69 13.12 -1.26
C GLU A 4 -48.69 12.10 -0.74
N SER A 5 -48.47 11.14 -1.63
CA SER A 5 -47.76 9.87 -1.56
C SER A 5 -46.26 10.01 -1.34
N ARG A 6 -45.72 9.26 -0.37
CA ARG A 6 -44.29 8.95 -0.30
C ARG A 6 -43.96 7.82 -1.29
N MET A 7 -43.28 8.17 -2.38
CA MET A 7 -42.57 7.22 -3.24
C MET A 7 -41.23 6.88 -2.59
N GLY A 8 -40.90 5.58 -2.59
CA GLY A 8 -39.66 5.05 -2.04
C GLY A 8 -38.43 5.48 -2.83
N GLY A 9 -37.34 5.73 -2.11
CA GLY A 9 -35.99 5.85 -2.65
C GLY A 9 -35.18 4.63 -2.22
N GLU A 10 -34.60 3.96 -3.20
CA GLU A 10 -33.76 2.78 -3.09
C GLU A 10 -32.50 3.08 -2.25
N GLU A 11 -32.24 2.28 -1.22
CA GLU A 11 -30.95 2.25 -0.52
C GLU A 11 -29.94 1.50 -1.40
N PHE A 12 -29.00 2.23 -1.99
CA PHE A 12 -27.77 1.64 -2.53
C PHE A 12 -26.89 1.18 -1.37
N MET A 13 -26.74 -0.13 -1.20
CA MET A 13 -25.77 -0.75 -0.28
C MET A 13 -24.34 -0.54 -0.79
N GLY A 14 -23.70 0.57 -0.40
CA GLY A 14 -22.24 0.71 -0.39
C GLY A 14 -21.72 0.28 0.98
N GLY A 15 -21.38 -1.01 1.12
CA GLY A 15 -20.88 -1.60 2.36
C GLY A 15 -19.37 -1.46 2.48
N GLY A 16 -18.92 -0.53 3.31
CA GLY A 16 -17.54 -0.42 3.80
C GLY A 16 -17.48 0.57 4.97
N VAL A 17 -16.77 0.21 6.04
CA VAL A 17 -16.50 1.08 7.18
C VAL A 17 -15.52 2.15 6.72
N GLY A 18 -15.98 3.40 6.68
CA GLY A 18 -15.15 4.55 6.35
C GLY A 18 -13.86 4.56 7.17
N ASP A 19 -12.73 4.58 6.49
CA ASP A 19 -11.45 4.75 7.14
C ASP A 19 -11.36 6.11 7.82
N ILE A 20 -10.58 6.17 8.89
CA ILE A 20 -10.32 7.39 9.67
C ILE A 20 -9.76 8.52 8.77
N TYR A 21 -9.25 8.18 7.58
CA TYR A 21 -8.64 9.10 6.62
C TYR A 21 -9.44 9.33 5.32
N GLY A 22 -10.61 8.69 5.12
CA GLY A 22 -11.49 8.88 3.95
C GLY A 22 -10.99 8.33 2.60
N GLU A 23 -10.06 7.38 2.56
CA GLU A 23 -9.58 6.67 1.37
C GLU A 23 -10.69 5.86 0.64
N ASP A 24 -11.62 5.22 1.35
CA ASP A 24 -12.68 4.41 0.71
C ASP A 24 -13.80 5.28 0.09
N THR A 25 -14.00 6.49 0.62
CA THR A 25 -14.96 7.48 0.10
C THR A 25 -14.35 8.48 -0.86
N ALA A 26 -13.04 8.39 -1.15
CA ALA A 26 -12.37 9.31 -2.08
C ALA A 26 -12.91 9.22 -3.52
N THR A 27 -13.62 8.13 -3.86
CA THR A 27 -14.27 7.92 -5.16
C THR A 27 -15.79 8.07 -5.14
N GLU A 28 -16.43 8.20 -3.99
CA GLU A 28 -17.88 8.36 -3.94
C GLU A 28 -18.24 9.84 -4.04
N HIS A 29 -19.26 10.13 -4.86
CA HIS A 29 -19.75 11.47 -5.17
C HIS A 29 -20.06 12.27 -3.91
N LEU A 30 -19.05 12.99 -3.40
CA LEU A 30 -19.24 14.03 -2.41
C LEU A 30 -20.23 15.02 -3.01
N SER A 31 -21.39 15.14 -2.37
CA SER A 31 -22.39 16.16 -2.68
C SER A 31 -21.77 17.51 -2.28
N ILE A 32 -21.02 18.07 -3.23
CA ILE A 32 -20.46 19.41 -3.15
C ILE A 32 -21.63 20.36 -2.92
N THR A 33 -21.64 21.04 -1.76
CA THR A 33 -22.47 22.21 -1.58
C THR A 33 -22.21 23.17 -2.75
N PRO A 34 -23.22 23.74 -3.43
CA PRO A 34 -23.09 24.29 -4.79
C PRO A 34 -22.10 25.45 -4.99
N TRP A 35 -21.42 25.88 -3.92
CA TRP A 35 -20.57 27.06 -3.86
C TRP A 35 -19.16 26.77 -3.33
N THR A 36 -18.77 25.51 -3.11
CA THR A 36 -17.45 25.15 -2.58
C THR A 36 -16.66 24.34 -3.61
N PHE A 37 -15.76 24.99 -4.35
CA PHE A 37 -14.80 24.27 -5.19
C PHE A 37 -13.70 23.69 -4.29
N SER A 38 -13.73 22.38 -4.04
CA SER A 38 -12.59 21.68 -3.44
C SER A 38 -11.52 21.50 -4.52
N VAL A 39 -10.42 22.24 -4.41
CA VAL A 39 -9.26 22.06 -5.30
C VAL A 39 -8.36 21.01 -4.65
N ALA A 40 -8.26 19.84 -5.27
CA ALA A 40 -7.33 18.80 -4.84
C ALA A 40 -5.90 19.40 -4.77
N SER A 41 -5.27 19.32 -3.61
CA SER A 41 -3.92 19.82 -3.39
C SER A 41 -3.14 18.91 -2.43
N GLY A 42 -1.84 19.09 -2.40
CA GLY A 42 -0.90 18.37 -1.56
C GLY A 42 -1.00 16.87 -1.78
N TYR A 43 -1.19 16.15 -0.69
CA TYR A 43 -1.25 14.71 -0.70
C TYR A 43 -2.51 14.15 -1.38
N SER A 44 -3.65 14.86 -1.30
CA SER A 44 -4.91 14.45 -1.95
C SER A 44 -4.79 14.48 -3.47
N LEU A 45 -4.08 15.47 -4.03
CA LEU A 45 -3.79 15.56 -5.46
C LEU A 45 -2.84 14.45 -5.94
N MET A 46 -1.86 14.08 -5.11
CA MET A 46 -0.91 13.01 -5.42
C MET A 46 -1.54 11.61 -5.36
N ARG A 47 -2.63 11.46 -4.61
CA ARG A 47 -3.32 10.18 -4.42
C ARG A 47 -4.35 9.88 -5.49
N ASP A 48 -4.90 10.89 -6.16
CA ASP A 48 -5.84 10.67 -7.25
C ASP A 48 -5.08 10.34 -8.55
N PRO A 49 -5.19 9.11 -9.09
CA PRO A 49 -4.51 8.73 -10.32
C PRO A 49 -4.91 9.55 -11.54
N HIS A 50 -6.11 10.17 -11.53
CA HIS A 50 -6.59 10.99 -12.64
C HIS A 50 -5.95 12.38 -12.66
N TYR A 51 -5.59 12.92 -11.50
CA TYR A 51 -5.01 14.26 -11.38
C TYR A 51 -3.51 14.25 -11.05
N ASN A 52 -2.97 13.12 -10.61
CA ASN A 52 -1.54 12.97 -10.38
C ASN A 52 -0.77 12.90 -11.71
N LYS A 53 -0.04 13.97 -12.02
CA LYS A 53 0.79 14.08 -13.22
C LYS A 53 2.26 13.70 -12.98
N GLY A 54 2.58 13.11 -11.83
CA GLY A 54 3.94 12.75 -11.45
C GLY A 54 4.89 13.95 -11.47
N LEU A 55 6.00 13.87 -12.21
CA LEU A 55 6.95 14.98 -12.32
C LEU A 55 6.47 16.13 -13.21
N ALA A 56 5.29 16.03 -13.83
CA ALA A 56 4.81 17.01 -14.81
C ALA A 56 4.11 18.22 -14.21
N PHE A 57 3.93 18.27 -12.88
CA PHE A 57 3.55 19.51 -12.23
C PHE A 57 4.64 20.55 -12.43
N THR A 58 4.27 21.69 -13.01
CA THR A 58 5.13 22.87 -13.14
C THR A 58 5.48 23.44 -11.76
N ASP A 59 6.53 24.25 -11.66
CA ASP A 59 6.89 24.87 -10.37
C ASP A 59 5.75 25.71 -9.80
N GLN A 60 5.01 26.40 -10.68
CA GLN A 60 3.84 27.19 -10.30
C GLN A 60 2.68 26.30 -9.79
N GLU A 61 2.41 25.17 -10.43
CA GLU A 61 1.42 24.19 -9.95
C GLU A 61 1.89 23.54 -8.64
N ARG A 62 3.19 23.27 -8.48
CA ARG A 62 3.73 22.70 -7.24
C ARG A 62 3.61 23.67 -6.07
N ASP A 63 3.73 24.97 -6.33
CA ASP A 63 3.46 26.03 -5.36
C ASP A 63 1.97 26.16 -5.05
N ALA A 64 1.14 26.24 -6.09
CA ALA A 64 -0.30 26.42 -5.95
C ALA A 64 -0.99 25.23 -5.29
N TYR A 65 -0.50 24.02 -5.54
CA TYR A 65 -1.04 22.78 -4.99
C TYR A 65 -0.20 22.23 -3.83
N TYR A 66 0.71 22.99 -3.21
CA TYR A 66 1.47 22.54 -2.04
C TYR A 66 2.22 21.20 -2.23
N LEU A 67 2.79 20.97 -3.42
CA LEU A 67 3.52 19.75 -3.77
C LEU A 67 5.04 19.85 -3.53
N ARG A 68 5.55 21.02 -3.11
CA ARG A 68 6.97 21.17 -2.78
C ARG A 68 7.35 20.25 -1.62
N GLY A 69 8.44 19.51 -1.82
CA GLY A 69 8.91 18.49 -0.86
C GLY A 69 8.21 17.13 -0.98
N LEU A 70 7.08 17.04 -1.69
CA LEU A 70 6.41 15.76 -2.01
C LEU A 70 6.92 15.14 -3.32
N LEU A 71 7.49 15.96 -4.21
CA LEU A 71 8.02 15.54 -5.50
C LEU A 71 9.51 15.86 -5.61
N PRO A 72 10.32 15.02 -6.31
CA PRO A 72 11.69 15.36 -6.68
C PRO A 72 11.78 16.73 -7.37
N PRO A 73 12.86 17.51 -7.19
CA PRO A 73 12.98 18.87 -7.72
C PRO A 73 12.97 18.94 -9.26
N ALA A 74 13.15 17.82 -9.95
CA ALA A 74 13.04 17.76 -11.41
C ALA A 74 11.59 17.92 -11.87
N VAL A 75 11.35 18.85 -12.80
CA VAL A 75 10.08 19.03 -13.52
C VAL A 75 10.22 18.45 -14.93
N MET A 76 9.28 17.61 -15.34
CA MET A 76 9.27 16.99 -16.67
C MET A 76 7.85 16.87 -17.20
N SER A 77 7.53 17.43 -18.37
CA SER A 77 6.19 17.30 -18.95
C SER A 77 5.78 15.84 -19.15
N GLN A 78 4.46 15.57 -19.13
CA GLN A 78 3.91 14.22 -19.37
C GLN A 78 4.38 13.67 -20.71
N GLU A 79 4.28 14.47 -21.78
CA GLU A 79 4.79 14.10 -23.10
C GLU A 79 6.27 13.75 -23.09
N LEU A 80 7.10 14.43 -22.28
CA LEU A 80 8.53 14.14 -22.20
C LEU A 80 8.80 12.86 -21.38
N GLN A 81 8.01 12.59 -20.35
CA GLN A 81 8.09 11.34 -19.58
C GLN A 81 7.70 10.14 -20.45
N GLU A 82 6.57 10.26 -21.18
CA GLU A 82 6.13 9.26 -22.15
C GLU A 82 7.14 9.09 -23.27
N LYS A 83 7.66 10.20 -23.83
CA LYS A 83 8.67 10.16 -24.88
C LYS A 83 9.97 9.55 -24.40
N LYS A 84 10.41 9.77 -23.15
CA LYS A 84 11.60 9.08 -22.59
C LYS A 84 11.35 7.58 -22.42
N LEU A 85 10.19 7.20 -21.90
CA LEU A 85 9.83 5.79 -21.72
C LEU A 85 9.74 5.07 -23.08
N MET A 86 9.03 5.67 -24.03
CA MET A 86 8.87 5.15 -25.39
C MET A 86 10.17 5.22 -26.18
N HIS A 87 11.01 6.23 -25.99
CA HIS A 87 12.35 6.30 -26.58
C HIS A 87 13.21 5.16 -26.06
N ASN A 88 13.28 4.94 -24.75
CA ASN A 88 14.01 3.83 -24.15
C ASN A 88 13.49 2.47 -24.65
N LEU A 89 12.16 2.29 -24.73
CA LEU A 89 11.57 1.06 -25.28
C LEU A 89 11.86 0.87 -26.78
N ARG A 90 11.85 1.95 -27.57
CA ARG A 90 12.13 1.91 -29.02
C ARG A 90 13.62 1.76 -29.32
N GLN A 91 14.51 2.24 -28.45
CA GLN A 91 15.96 2.08 -28.56
C GLN A 91 16.41 0.62 -28.41
N TYR A 92 15.59 -0.24 -27.82
CA TYR A 92 15.83 -1.68 -27.89
C TYR A 92 15.64 -2.15 -29.33
N GLU A 93 16.74 -2.51 -29.99
CA GLU A 93 16.78 -2.98 -31.38
C GLU A 93 16.32 -4.43 -31.50
N ILE A 94 16.49 -5.22 -30.43
CA ILE A 94 16.15 -6.63 -30.42
C ILE A 94 14.72 -6.79 -29.87
N PRO A 95 13.79 -7.43 -30.61
CA PRO A 95 12.44 -7.73 -30.11
C PRO A 95 12.43 -8.44 -28.76
N LEU A 96 13.44 -9.30 -28.52
CA LEU A 96 13.67 -9.97 -27.25
C LEU A 96 13.94 -8.99 -26.10
N GLN A 97 14.66 -7.88 -26.30
CA GLN A 97 14.92 -6.90 -25.24
C GLN A 97 13.66 -6.10 -24.85
N ARG A 98 12.80 -5.76 -25.81
CA ARG A 98 11.47 -5.18 -25.54
C ARG A 98 10.59 -6.14 -24.76
N TYR A 99 10.58 -7.39 -25.19
CA TYR A 99 9.88 -8.47 -24.50
C TYR A 99 10.44 -8.72 -23.09
N MET A 100 11.76 -8.66 -22.90
CA MET A 100 12.43 -8.79 -21.60
C MET A 100 12.12 -7.63 -20.65
N ALA A 101 12.06 -6.39 -21.13
CA ALA A 101 11.65 -5.23 -20.32
C ALA A 101 10.18 -5.35 -19.85
N MET A 102 9.30 -5.91 -20.68
CA MET A 102 7.92 -6.23 -20.30
C MET A 102 7.84 -7.48 -19.41
N MET A 103 8.68 -8.49 -19.63
CA MET A 103 8.79 -9.71 -18.81
C MET A 103 9.51 -9.46 -17.48
N ASP A 104 10.30 -8.41 -17.32
CA ASP A 104 10.90 -8.01 -16.03
C ASP A 104 9.88 -7.41 -15.06
N LEU A 105 8.63 -7.22 -15.53
CA LEU A 105 7.43 -7.02 -14.72
C LEU A 105 6.78 -8.36 -14.31
N GLN A 106 7.25 -9.51 -14.83
CA GLN A 106 6.58 -10.81 -14.71
C GLN A 106 7.56 -11.94 -14.31
N GLY A 107 7.26 -12.58 -13.17
CA GLY A 107 7.97 -13.75 -12.67
C GLY A 107 9.16 -13.46 -11.75
N LEU A 108 9.75 -14.54 -11.23
CA LEU A 108 10.76 -14.51 -10.19
C LEU A 108 12.07 -13.86 -10.67
N ILE A 109 12.65 -13.03 -9.79
CA ILE A 109 13.96 -12.39 -10.00
C ILE A 109 15.04 -13.42 -9.65
N VAL A 110 15.83 -13.83 -10.64
CA VAL A 110 16.85 -14.88 -10.49
C VAL A 110 18.14 -14.51 -11.21
N LYS A 111 19.27 -15.06 -10.75
CA LYS A 111 20.62 -14.74 -11.26
C LYS A 111 20.78 -14.96 -12.77
N SER A 112 20.09 -15.94 -13.36
CA SER A 112 20.11 -16.18 -14.81
C SER A 112 19.50 -15.05 -15.65
N ARG A 113 18.74 -14.13 -15.04
CA ARG A 113 18.14 -12.94 -15.68
C ARG A 113 18.93 -11.65 -15.42
N MET A 114 20.10 -11.72 -14.78
CA MET A 114 20.81 -10.54 -14.26
C MET A 114 21.09 -9.45 -15.31
N GLU A 115 21.35 -9.84 -16.56
CA GLU A 115 21.62 -8.91 -17.66
C GLU A 115 20.39 -8.13 -18.13
N SER A 116 19.17 -8.66 -17.98
CA SER A 116 17.95 -7.92 -18.31
C SER A 116 17.45 -7.04 -17.16
N LEU A 117 17.74 -7.43 -15.92
CA LEU A 117 17.23 -6.77 -14.73
C LEU A 117 17.74 -5.33 -14.60
N GLN A 118 16.80 -4.43 -14.28
CA GLN A 118 17.07 -3.07 -13.81
C GLN A 118 18.04 -3.08 -12.61
N GLN A 119 18.91 -2.07 -12.52
CA GLN A 119 20.00 -2.03 -11.54
C GLN A 119 19.55 -2.28 -10.09
N PHE A 120 18.43 -1.69 -9.67
CA PHE A 120 17.89 -1.83 -8.31
C PHE A 120 17.31 -3.22 -8.01
N LYS A 121 17.00 -4.03 -9.04
CA LYS A 121 16.51 -5.42 -8.89
C LYS A 121 17.64 -6.44 -8.77
N ARG A 122 18.84 -6.11 -9.26
CA ARG A 122 20.00 -7.02 -9.30
C ARG A 122 20.42 -7.56 -7.93
N PRO A 123 20.40 -6.79 -6.82
CA PRO A 123 20.73 -7.32 -5.50
C PRO A 123 19.83 -8.49 -5.06
N TRP A 124 18.61 -8.57 -5.58
CA TRP A 124 17.61 -9.59 -5.26
C TRP A 124 17.68 -10.82 -6.18
N ALA A 125 18.59 -10.83 -7.16
CA ALA A 125 18.72 -11.91 -8.15
C ALA A 125 19.54 -13.10 -7.62
N HIS A 126 18.90 -13.93 -6.79
CA HIS A 126 19.53 -15.12 -6.21
C HIS A 126 19.59 -16.30 -7.20
N PRO A 127 20.50 -17.28 -7.00
CA PRO A 127 20.53 -18.50 -7.80
C PRO A 127 19.26 -19.34 -7.60
N HIS A 128 18.41 -19.41 -8.62
CA HIS A 128 17.20 -20.24 -8.64
C HIS A 128 16.74 -20.47 -10.08
N GLN A 129 15.93 -21.51 -10.31
CA GLN A 129 15.31 -21.72 -11.63
C GLN A 129 14.29 -20.60 -11.93
N PRO A 130 14.19 -20.12 -13.19
CA PRO A 130 13.19 -19.13 -13.54
C PRO A 130 11.77 -19.67 -13.34
N VAL A 131 10.93 -18.91 -12.63
CA VAL A 131 9.52 -19.24 -12.41
C VAL A 131 8.68 -18.05 -12.84
N LYS A 132 7.61 -18.30 -13.62
CA LYS A 132 6.77 -17.22 -14.17
C LYS A 132 5.57 -16.89 -13.28
N GLU A 133 4.96 -17.90 -12.66
CA GLU A 133 3.73 -17.75 -11.91
C GLU A 133 3.98 -17.76 -10.39
N LEU A 134 3.20 -16.95 -9.67
CA LEU A 134 3.33 -16.79 -8.22
C LEU A 134 3.18 -18.12 -7.47
N ILE A 135 2.20 -18.94 -7.86
CA ILE A 135 1.91 -20.22 -7.20
C ILE A 135 3.11 -21.17 -7.25
N HIS A 136 3.78 -21.25 -8.41
CA HIS A 136 4.96 -22.07 -8.60
C HIS A 136 6.16 -21.52 -7.80
N ALA A 137 6.26 -20.19 -7.66
CA ALA A 137 7.30 -19.57 -6.85
C ALA A 137 7.10 -19.88 -5.36
N ILE A 138 5.86 -19.84 -4.86
CA ILE A 138 5.53 -20.19 -3.48
C ILE A 138 5.85 -21.67 -3.20
N LYS A 139 5.46 -22.58 -4.10
CA LYS A 139 5.76 -24.03 -3.99
C LYS A 139 7.26 -24.34 -4.07
N ALA A 140 8.08 -23.46 -4.66
CA ALA A 140 9.52 -23.65 -4.76
C ALA A 140 10.29 -23.03 -3.58
N ILE A 141 9.89 -21.82 -3.17
CA ILE A 141 10.60 -21.02 -2.16
C ILE A 141 10.13 -21.38 -0.74
N HIS A 142 8.88 -21.84 -0.59
CA HIS A 142 8.22 -22.03 0.69
C HIS A 142 8.32 -20.79 1.61
N PRO A 143 7.84 -19.62 1.16
CA PRO A 143 7.94 -18.40 1.95
C PRO A 143 7.02 -18.46 3.18
N SER A 144 7.46 -17.85 4.28
CA SER A 144 6.63 -17.64 5.48
C SER A 144 5.84 -16.33 5.43
N VAL A 145 6.32 -15.37 4.64
CA VAL A 145 5.73 -14.04 4.45
C VAL A 145 5.48 -13.80 2.97
N LEU A 146 4.26 -13.40 2.63
CA LEU A 146 3.85 -13.02 1.28
C LEU A 146 3.37 -11.57 1.29
N ILE A 147 4.02 -10.72 0.49
CA ILE A 147 3.72 -9.27 0.39
C ILE A 147 3.33 -8.93 -1.04
N GLY A 148 2.15 -8.35 -1.20
CA GLY A 148 1.59 -7.86 -2.46
C GLY A 148 1.76 -6.36 -2.57
N THR A 149 2.48 -5.92 -3.60
CA THR A 149 2.66 -4.49 -3.95
C THR A 149 2.53 -4.31 -5.47
N SER A 150 1.65 -5.10 -6.09
CA SER A 150 1.58 -5.22 -7.54
C SER A 150 0.73 -4.13 -8.20
N GLY A 151 -0.19 -3.52 -7.44
CA GLY A 151 -1.24 -2.66 -7.98
C GLY A 151 -2.28 -3.42 -8.81
N VAL A 152 -2.31 -4.76 -8.72
CA VAL A 152 -3.22 -5.62 -9.48
C VAL A 152 -4.04 -6.46 -8.50
N GLY A 153 -5.34 -6.20 -8.48
CA GLY A 153 -6.28 -6.90 -7.59
C GLY A 153 -6.40 -8.40 -7.89
N LYS A 154 -6.77 -9.16 -6.86
CA LYS A 154 -7.11 -10.60 -6.94
C LYS A 154 -5.97 -11.51 -7.43
N THR A 155 -4.72 -11.11 -7.23
CA THR A 155 -3.55 -11.94 -7.57
C THR A 155 -3.24 -12.99 -6.51
N PHE A 156 -3.65 -12.79 -5.25
CA PHE A 156 -3.61 -13.81 -4.21
C PHE A 156 -4.89 -14.63 -4.29
N THR A 157 -4.92 -15.57 -5.23
CA THR A 157 -6.04 -16.48 -5.41
C THR A 157 -6.18 -17.45 -4.23
N GLN A 158 -7.34 -18.12 -4.13
CA GLN A 158 -7.56 -19.17 -3.12
C GLN A 158 -6.44 -20.21 -3.12
N GLU A 159 -6.01 -20.69 -4.30
CA GLU A 159 -4.91 -21.67 -4.39
C GLU A 159 -3.61 -21.11 -3.80
N VAL A 160 -3.29 -19.83 -4.04
CA VAL A 160 -2.11 -19.17 -3.50
C VAL A 160 -2.15 -19.12 -1.98
N VAL A 161 -3.27 -18.68 -1.42
CA VAL A 161 -3.43 -18.51 0.03
C VAL A 161 -3.49 -19.86 0.76
N GLU A 162 -4.21 -20.84 0.23
CA GLU A 162 -4.23 -22.20 0.77
C GLU A 162 -2.86 -22.86 0.69
N THR A 163 -2.10 -22.61 -0.40
CA THR A 163 -0.73 -23.10 -0.52
C THR A 163 0.15 -22.48 0.57
N MET A 164 0.09 -21.17 0.78
CA MET A 164 0.78 -20.50 1.91
C MET A 164 0.42 -21.12 3.26
N ALA A 165 -0.86 -21.44 3.45
CA ALA A 165 -1.37 -22.02 4.69
C ALA A 165 -1.05 -23.51 4.86
N SER A 166 -0.75 -24.24 3.78
CA SER A 166 -0.27 -25.64 3.87
C SER A 166 1.21 -25.72 4.18
N ILE A 167 1.99 -24.72 3.75
CA ILE A 167 3.43 -24.63 4.01
C ILE A 167 3.70 -24.11 5.44
N ASN A 168 2.87 -23.18 5.92
CA ASN A 168 3.08 -22.48 7.18
C ASN A 168 1.93 -22.69 8.16
N GLU A 169 2.25 -22.90 9.43
CA GLU A 169 1.24 -22.97 10.50
C GLU A 169 0.49 -21.65 10.64
N ARG A 170 1.22 -20.51 10.65
CA ARG A 170 0.69 -19.14 10.66
C ARG A 170 1.33 -18.31 9.53
N PRO A 171 0.78 -18.33 8.30
CA PRO A 171 1.33 -17.55 7.19
C PRO A 171 1.11 -16.05 7.42
N VAL A 172 2.11 -15.21 7.10
CA VAL A 172 1.93 -13.75 7.05
C VAL A 172 1.56 -13.34 5.63
N ILE A 173 0.41 -12.68 5.47
CA ILE A 173 -0.12 -12.27 4.17
C ILE A 173 -0.41 -10.77 4.22
N MET A 174 0.26 -9.99 3.37
CA MET A 174 0.13 -8.54 3.29
C MET A 174 -0.36 -8.12 1.90
N ALA A 175 -1.61 -7.65 1.78
CA ALA A 175 -2.20 -7.18 0.53
C ALA A 175 -2.17 -5.64 0.48
N LEU A 176 -1.04 -5.06 0.06
CA LEU A 176 -0.74 -3.64 0.28
C LEU A 176 -1.16 -2.72 -0.86
N SER A 177 -1.64 -3.29 -1.97
CA SER A 177 -2.09 -2.50 -3.11
C SER A 177 -3.36 -1.70 -2.77
N ASN A 178 -3.40 -0.46 -3.27
CA ASN A 178 -4.50 0.49 -3.06
C ASN A 178 -5.03 0.96 -4.42
N PRO A 179 -6.33 1.35 -4.51
CA PRO A 179 -7.37 1.23 -3.49
C PRO A 179 -7.83 -0.22 -3.28
N THR A 180 -8.87 -0.45 -2.48
CA THR A 180 -9.42 -1.78 -2.13
C THR A 180 -9.67 -2.68 -3.35
N SER A 181 -10.05 -2.10 -4.50
CA SER A 181 -10.23 -2.83 -5.76
C SER A 181 -8.95 -3.42 -6.36
N GLN A 182 -7.78 -2.93 -5.93
CA GLN A 182 -6.45 -3.41 -6.32
C GLN A 182 -5.78 -4.27 -5.26
N ALA A 183 -6.41 -4.48 -4.11
CA ALA A 183 -5.88 -5.38 -3.09
C ALA A 183 -5.72 -6.80 -3.65
N GLU A 184 -4.60 -7.45 -3.33
CA GLU A 184 -4.27 -8.76 -3.86
C GLU A 184 -5.27 -9.85 -3.43
N CYS A 185 -5.85 -9.72 -2.24
CA CYS A 185 -7.04 -10.43 -1.74
C CYS A 185 -7.72 -9.60 -0.64
N THR A 186 -8.95 -9.94 -0.29
CA THR A 186 -9.66 -9.32 0.84
C THR A 186 -9.26 -9.96 2.18
N ALA A 187 -9.59 -9.29 3.28
CA ALA A 187 -9.44 -9.86 4.62
C ALA A 187 -10.27 -11.15 4.80
N GLU A 188 -11.52 -11.15 4.31
CA GLU A 188 -12.42 -12.30 4.39
C GLU A 188 -11.85 -13.51 3.64
N GLU A 189 -11.33 -13.30 2.44
CA GLU A 189 -10.66 -14.31 1.63
C GLU A 189 -9.44 -14.88 2.37
N ALA A 190 -8.56 -14.02 2.88
CA ALA A 190 -7.36 -14.44 3.59
C ALA A 190 -7.69 -15.27 4.84
N TYR A 191 -8.65 -14.84 5.67
CA TYR A 191 -9.02 -15.57 6.87
C TYR A 191 -9.76 -16.88 6.56
N THR A 192 -10.68 -16.86 5.59
CA THR A 192 -11.47 -18.06 5.23
C THR A 192 -10.58 -19.16 4.67
N TRP A 193 -9.73 -18.82 3.70
CA TRP A 193 -8.87 -19.80 3.03
C TRP A 193 -7.75 -20.33 3.92
N THR A 194 -7.37 -19.58 4.96
CA THR A 194 -6.38 -20.05 5.95
C THR A 194 -6.98 -20.64 7.22
N LYS A 195 -8.31 -20.65 7.37
CA LYS A 195 -9.02 -21.02 8.60
C LYS A 195 -8.52 -20.21 9.81
N VAL A 196 -8.43 -18.89 9.62
CA VAL A 196 -8.02 -17.90 10.65
C VAL A 196 -6.59 -18.11 11.17
N ARG A 197 -5.75 -18.80 10.39
CA ARG A 197 -4.33 -18.97 10.72
C ARG A 197 -3.45 -17.85 10.18
N ALA A 198 -3.90 -17.17 9.12
CA ALA A 198 -3.16 -16.06 8.55
C ALA A 198 -3.03 -14.89 9.51
N ILE A 199 -1.84 -14.31 9.53
CA ILE A 199 -1.59 -12.98 10.07
C ILE A 199 -1.75 -12.03 8.88
N PHE A 200 -2.85 -11.28 8.86
CA PHE A 200 -3.24 -10.48 7.70
C PHE A 200 -3.10 -8.98 7.94
N ALA A 201 -2.61 -8.27 6.92
CA ALA A 201 -2.65 -6.81 6.86
C ALA A 201 -2.91 -6.33 5.42
N SER A 202 -3.58 -5.19 5.27
CA SER A 202 -3.89 -4.60 3.98
C SER A 202 -3.44 -3.14 3.87
N GLY A 203 -3.25 -2.64 2.66
CA GLY A 203 -3.01 -1.22 2.42
C GLY A 203 -4.26 -0.38 2.67
N SER A 204 -5.39 -0.83 2.10
CA SER A 204 -6.70 -0.22 2.23
C SER A 204 -7.46 -0.78 3.45
N PRO A 205 -8.39 -0.02 4.05
CA PRO A 205 -9.25 -0.52 5.13
C PRO A 205 -10.08 -1.73 4.69
N PHE A 206 -10.42 -2.60 5.64
CA PHE A 206 -11.43 -3.65 5.46
C PHE A 206 -12.29 -3.74 6.72
N ASP A 207 -13.53 -4.16 6.53
CA ASP A 207 -14.47 -4.39 7.61
C ASP A 207 -14.01 -5.54 8.53
N PRO A 208 -14.44 -5.53 9.81
CA PRO A 208 -14.24 -6.68 10.68
C PRO A 208 -14.84 -7.95 10.05
N VAL A 209 -14.10 -9.05 10.11
CA VAL A 209 -14.52 -10.34 9.54
C VAL A 209 -15.01 -11.25 10.66
N GLU A 210 -16.24 -11.71 10.57
CA GLU A 210 -16.76 -12.73 11.48
C GLU A 210 -16.44 -14.13 10.95
N TYR A 211 -15.77 -14.96 11.77
CA TYR A 211 -15.48 -16.35 11.44
C TYR A 211 -15.68 -17.24 12.68
N GLU A 212 -16.55 -18.25 12.56
CA GLU A 212 -16.87 -19.19 13.66
C GLU A 212 -17.22 -18.49 15.00
N GLY A 213 -17.95 -17.37 14.93
CA GLY A 213 -18.35 -16.59 16.11
C GLY A 213 -17.24 -15.72 16.72
N LYS A 214 -16.07 -15.61 16.07
CA LYS A 214 -15.01 -14.66 16.42
C LYS A 214 -14.99 -13.50 15.44
N ILE A 215 -14.83 -12.28 15.95
CA ILE A 215 -14.66 -11.08 15.14
C ILE A 215 -13.17 -10.80 14.99
N LEU A 216 -12.69 -10.75 13.75
CA LEU A 216 -11.30 -10.50 13.38
C LEU A 216 -11.17 -9.09 12.81
N MET A 217 -10.25 -8.31 13.35
CA MET A 217 -9.99 -6.94 12.91
C MET A 217 -8.78 -6.93 11.98
N PRO A 218 -8.92 -6.83 10.65
CA PRO A 218 -7.76 -6.78 9.76
C PRO A 218 -6.88 -5.56 10.08
N GLY A 219 -5.56 -5.78 10.11
CA GLY A 219 -4.61 -4.69 10.29
C GLY A 219 -4.47 -3.86 9.03
N GLN A 220 -4.23 -2.56 9.17
CA GLN A 220 -3.94 -1.69 8.04
C GLN A 220 -2.48 -1.27 8.07
N ALA A 221 -1.73 -1.60 7.03
CA ALA A 221 -0.34 -1.21 6.84
C ALA A 221 -0.27 0.06 5.99
N ASN A 222 -0.65 1.19 6.59
CA ASN A 222 -0.66 2.49 5.94
C ASN A 222 0.50 3.37 6.40
N ASN A 223 1.11 4.12 5.48
CA ASN A 223 2.19 5.04 5.81
C ASN A 223 1.77 6.18 6.75
N ALA A 224 0.46 6.42 6.91
CA ALA A 224 -0.12 7.34 7.89
C ALA A 224 0.35 7.07 9.34
N TYR A 225 0.77 5.84 9.65
CA TYR A 225 1.33 5.50 10.98
C TYR A 225 2.78 5.98 11.18
N ILE A 226 3.53 6.22 10.09
CA ILE A 226 4.95 6.60 10.15
C ILE A 226 5.15 8.08 9.88
N PHE A 227 4.60 8.62 8.79
CA PHE A 227 4.97 9.95 8.29
C PHE A 227 4.66 11.11 9.25
N PRO A 228 3.51 11.17 9.95
CA PRO A 228 3.25 12.25 10.90
C PRO A 228 4.26 12.26 12.05
N GLY A 229 4.58 11.09 12.59
CA GLY A 229 5.58 10.93 13.65
C GLY A 229 6.97 11.28 13.14
N LEU A 230 7.40 10.72 12.02
CA LEU A 230 8.71 11.00 11.44
C LEU A 230 8.87 12.51 11.15
N GLY A 231 7.87 13.12 10.50
CA GLY A 231 7.88 14.55 10.17
C GLY A 231 8.00 15.44 11.41
N LEU A 232 7.21 15.17 12.45
CA LEU A 232 7.33 15.88 13.73
C LEU A 232 8.73 15.72 14.34
N GLY A 233 9.30 14.51 14.29
CA GLY A 233 10.65 14.23 14.81
C GLY A 233 11.74 15.02 14.07
N VAL A 234 11.64 15.13 12.75
CA VAL A 234 12.55 15.93 11.91
C VAL A 234 12.46 17.41 12.26
N ILE A 235 11.24 17.95 12.38
CA ILE A 235 10.99 19.37 12.73
C ILE A 235 11.56 19.69 14.12
N MET A 236 11.24 18.87 15.13
CA MET A 236 11.65 19.13 16.51
C MET A 236 13.16 19.00 16.74
N SER A 237 13.83 18.10 16.02
CA SER A 237 15.28 17.89 16.14
C SER A 237 16.11 18.90 15.33
N GLY A 238 15.49 19.67 14.43
CA GLY A 238 16.22 20.52 13.48
C GLY A 238 17.06 19.71 12.48
N THR A 239 16.68 18.45 12.25
CA THR A 239 17.40 17.55 11.34
C THR A 239 17.35 18.08 9.91
N ILE A 240 18.52 18.21 9.28
CA ILE A 240 18.63 18.74 7.90
C ILE A 240 18.58 17.65 6.81
N ARG A 241 18.69 16.37 7.19
CA ARG A 241 18.65 15.21 6.28
C ARG A 241 18.03 13.99 6.96
N VAL A 242 17.12 13.31 6.27
CA VAL A 242 16.58 12.03 6.71
C VAL A 242 17.56 10.91 6.32
N HIS A 243 17.88 10.03 7.27
CA HIS A 243 18.70 8.83 7.05
C HIS A 243 17.83 7.58 7.14
N ASP A 244 18.24 6.48 6.52
CA ASP A 244 17.50 5.20 6.54
C ASP A 244 17.30 4.70 7.99
N ASP A 245 18.26 4.95 8.88
CA ASP A 245 18.15 4.60 10.31
C ASP A 245 16.98 5.30 11.01
N MET A 246 16.55 6.48 10.52
CA MET A 246 15.39 7.17 11.06
C MET A 246 14.09 6.48 10.65
N LEU A 247 14.06 5.86 9.46
CA LEU A 247 12.93 5.05 9.01
C LEU A 247 12.87 3.75 9.83
N LEU A 248 14.01 3.10 10.04
CA LEU A 248 14.11 1.92 10.88
C LEU A 248 13.64 2.20 12.32
N ALA A 249 14.14 3.28 12.93
CA ALA A 249 13.73 3.69 14.28
C ALA A 249 12.23 4.02 14.36
N ALA A 250 11.64 4.59 13.30
CA ALA A 250 10.20 4.83 13.23
C ALA A 250 9.41 3.51 13.14
N SER A 251 9.87 2.54 12.35
CA SER A 251 9.27 1.20 12.26
C SER A 251 9.35 0.46 13.59
N GLU A 252 10.48 0.49 14.28
CA GLU A 252 10.65 -0.12 15.61
C GLU A 252 9.73 0.51 16.64
N ALA A 253 9.66 1.85 16.68
CA ALA A 253 8.78 2.56 17.59
C ALA A 253 7.29 2.25 17.35
N LEU A 254 6.88 2.06 16.10
CA LEU A 254 5.51 1.65 15.77
C LEU A 254 5.23 0.21 16.23
N ALA A 255 6.19 -0.69 16.03
CA ALA A 255 6.06 -2.08 16.46
C ALA A 255 5.99 -2.21 18.00
N GLU A 256 6.71 -1.38 18.76
CA GLU A 256 6.65 -1.38 20.24
C GLU A 256 5.29 -0.89 20.80
N ASP A 257 4.57 -0.02 20.07
CA ASP A 257 3.27 0.49 20.51
C ASP A 257 2.12 -0.50 20.26
N ALA A 258 2.36 -1.51 19.42
CA ALA A 258 1.39 -2.55 19.19
C ALA A 258 1.32 -3.47 20.43
N ARG A 259 0.17 -3.49 21.09
CA ARG A 259 -0.04 -4.19 22.37
C ARG A 259 -0.12 -5.72 22.19
N GLU A 260 0.58 -6.45 23.07
CA GLU A 260 0.61 -7.94 23.11
C GLU A 260 -0.78 -8.60 23.13
N GLU A 261 -1.75 -8.00 23.81
CA GLU A 261 -3.13 -8.52 23.93
C GLU A 261 -3.80 -8.73 22.56
N ARG A 262 -3.53 -7.86 21.58
CA ARG A 262 -4.15 -7.92 20.24
C ARG A 262 -3.42 -8.88 19.28
N TYR A 263 -2.12 -9.10 19.50
CA TYR A 263 -1.36 -10.12 18.78
C TYR A 263 -1.79 -11.54 19.15
N ALA A 264 -2.05 -11.77 20.44
CA ALA A 264 -2.40 -13.07 20.99
C ALA A 264 -3.82 -13.53 20.57
N GLU A 265 -4.78 -12.60 20.47
CA GLU A 265 -6.17 -12.94 20.16
C GLU A 265 -6.54 -12.87 18.68
N GLN A 266 -5.90 -11.97 17.90
CA GLN A 266 -6.41 -11.59 16.57
C GLN A 266 -5.38 -11.69 15.43
N GLY A 267 -4.09 -11.92 15.72
CA GLY A 267 -3.06 -12.06 14.67
C GLY A 267 -2.84 -10.80 13.82
N VAL A 268 -3.01 -9.62 14.42
CA VAL A 268 -2.98 -8.32 13.72
C VAL A 268 -1.61 -7.67 13.90
N ILE A 269 -0.96 -7.27 12.79
CA ILE A 269 0.38 -6.64 12.85
C ILE A 269 0.30 -5.14 13.15
N ILE A 270 -0.75 -4.44 12.68
CA ILE A 270 -0.83 -2.97 12.74
C ILE A 270 -2.27 -2.54 12.98
N HIS A 271 -2.59 -2.19 14.23
CA HIS A 271 -3.82 -1.50 14.59
C HIS A 271 -3.56 -0.55 15.75
N THR A 272 -3.36 0.74 15.44
CA THR A 272 -3.07 1.77 16.44
C THR A 272 -4.13 2.87 16.39
N ASN A 273 -4.61 3.27 17.56
CA ASN A 273 -5.41 4.48 17.72
C ASN A 273 -4.44 5.67 17.54
N THR A 274 -4.50 6.34 16.40
CA THR A 274 -3.51 7.36 15.98
C THR A 274 -3.41 8.56 16.92
N LYS A 275 -4.36 8.73 17.84
CA LYS A 275 -4.32 9.73 18.91
C LYS A 275 -3.20 9.47 19.93
N ASP A 276 -2.81 8.22 20.19
CA ASP A 276 -1.82 7.87 21.23
C ASP A 276 -0.35 7.85 20.74
N ILE A 277 -0.11 7.70 19.44
CA ILE A 277 1.26 7.67 18.88
C ILE A 277 1.97 9.02 19.06
N SER A 278 1.21 10.11 19.06
CA SER A 278 1.74 11.46 19.30
C SER A 278 2.12 11.72 20.76
N SER A 279 1.56 10.96 21.72
CA SER A 279 1.67 11.23 23.16
C SER A 279 2.75 10.38 23.84
N HIS A 280 3.08 9.19 23.34
CA HIS A 280 4.03 8.26 23.97
C HIS A 280 5.52 8.54 23.72
N ARG A 281 5.86 9.53 22.89
CA ARG A 281 7.26 9.91 22.58
C ARG A 281 7.99 10.74 23.64
N ARG A 282 7.73 10.47 24.92
CA ARG A 282 8.39 11.17 26.05
C ARG A 282 9.45 10.34 26.80
N ARG A 283 9.60 9.04 26.51
CA ARG A 283 10.38 8.13 27.38
C ARG A 283 11.76 7.68 26.89
N ARG A 284 12.15 7.90 25.62
CA ARG A 284 13.47 7.43 25.13
C ARG A 284 14.49 8.50 24.75
N SER A 285 14.14 9.78 24.68
CA SER A 285 15.15 10.83 24.42
C SER A 285 15.97 11.24 25.66
N SER A 286 15.85 10.52 26.79
CA SER A 286 16.58 10.76 28.04
C SER A 286 17.55 9.65 28.45
N LYS A 287 17.76 8.63 27.61
CA LYS A 287 18.80 7.63 27.82
C LYS A 287 19.63 7.47 26.54
N GLY A 288 20.76 8.17 26.49
CA GLY A 288 21.81 7.97 25.48
C GLY A 288 22.23 9.25 24.77
N LEU A 289 22.92 10.13 25.51
CA LEU A 289 24.03 10.94 24.97
C LEU A 289 25.28 10.06 24.98
#